data_AF-A0A9Q3I2P9-F1
#
_entry.id   AF-A0A9Q3I2P9-F1
#
_cell.length_a   1.000
_cell.length_b   1.000
_cell.length_c   1.000
_cell.angle_alpha   90.00
_cell.angle_beta   90.00
_cell.angle_gamma   90.00
#
_symmetry.space_group_name_H-M   'P 1'
#
loop_
_entity.id
_entity.type
_entity.pdbx_description
1 polymer ?
#
loop_
_entity_poly.entity_id
_entity_poly.type
_entity_poly.pdbx_seq_one_letter_code
_entity_poly.pdbx_strand_id
1 'polypeptide(L)'
;MEKAYDEGTFHLVDGILYHRTKPTCVMALTDRTLINTILHECHDSVAAGQLSEDRTLDRVKTCSWWPNWKKDVAEYCQTCERCQKENTATGKEFGMMIQIQEPESL
;
A
#
# COMPACT_ATOMS: atom_id res chain seq x y z
N MET A 1 -14.39 5.96 -23.72
CA MET A 1 -14.05 7.39 -23.60
C MET A 1 -12.71 7.48 -22.90
N GLU A 2 -11.62 7.71 -23.63
CA GLU A 2 -10.34 8.09 -23.03
C GLU A 2 -10.56 9.40 -22.28
N LYS A 3 -10.20 9.43 -20.98
CA LYS A 3 -10.18 10.69 -20.24
C LYS A 3 -9.09 11.55 -20.89
N ALA A 4 -9.47 12.73 -21.38
CA ALA A 4 -8.49 13.73 -21.81
C ALA A 4 -7.52 13.96 -20.64
N TYR A 5 -6.22 13.85 -20.93
CA TYR A 5 -5.18 14.20 -19.97
C TYR A 5 -5.34 15.69 -19.66
N ASP A 6 -5.55 16.03 -18.39
CA ASP A 6 -5.74 17.41 -17.95
C ASP A 6 -4.43 18.18 -18.16
N GLU A 7 -4.40 19.02 -19.20
CA GLU A 7 -3.25 19.84 -19.59
C GLU A 7 -2.84 20.72 -18.39
N GLY A 8 -1.65 20.47 -17.84
CA GLY A 8 -1.12 21.18 -16.67
C GLY A 8 -0.76 20.31 -15.46
N THR A 9 -1.11 19.01 -15.50
CA THR A 9 -0.77 18.08 -14.41
C THR A 9 0.61 17.44 -14.60
N PHE A 10 1.15 17.43 -15.82
CA PHE A 10 2.44 16.80 -16.12
C PHE A 10 3.53 17.79 -16.51
N HIS A 11 4.76 17.53 -16.06
CA HIS A 11 5.95 18.31 -16.38
C HIS A 11 7.05 17.38 -16.87
N LEU A 12 7.64 17.67 -18.03
CA LEU A 12 8.80 16.95 -18.55
C LEU A 12 10.07 17.73 -18.20
N VAL A 13 10.96 17.14 -17.42
CA VAL A 13 12.23 17.76 -16.98
C VAL A 13 13.35 16.74 -17.22
N ASP A 14 14.35 17.11 -18.02
CA ASP A 14 15.51 16.25 -18.34
C ASP A 14 15.13 14.84 -18.83
N GLY A 15 14.03 14.73 -19.58
CA GLY A 15 13.52 13.45 -20.09
C GLY A 15 12.71 12.63 -19.08
N ILE A 16 12.51 13.13 -17.86
CA ILE A 16 11.71 12.50 -16.81
C ILE A 16 10.35 13.18 -16.73
N LEU A 17 9.29 12.38 -16.76
CA LEU A 17 7.92 12.86 -16.62
C LEU A 17 7.55 12.93 -15.14
N TYR A 18 7.01 14.08 -14.71
CA TYR A 18 6.52 14.32 -13.36
C TYR A 18 5.02 14.58 -13.40
N HIS A 19 4.29 14.00 -12.44
CA HIS A 19 2.87 14.28 -12.20
C HIS A 19 2.70 15.14 -10.96
N ARG A 20 2.00 16.26 -11.13
CA ARG A 20 1.79 17.29 -10.11
C ARG A 20 0.36 17.26 -9.59
N THR A 21 0.18 16.77 -8.37
CA THR A 21 -1.09 16.88 -7.63
C THR A 21 -0.83 17.69 -6.38
N LYS A 22 -1.18 18.99 -6.35
CA LYS A 22 -0.89 19.84 -5.17
C LYS A 22 -1.29 19.14 -3.87
N PRO A 23 -0.38 18.98 -2.88
CA PRO A 23 0.97 19.57 -2.78
C PRO A 23 2.12 18.73 -3.36
N THR A 24 1.87 17.55 -3.93
CA THR A 24 2.89 16.62 -4.41
C THR A 24 3.29 16.86 -5.87
N CYS A 25 4.55 16.54 -6.17
CA CYS A 25 5.10 16.44 -7.51
C CYS A 25 5.99 15.19 -7.52
N VAL A 26 5.56 14.15 -8.22
CA VAL A 26 6.18 12.82 -8.16
C VAL A 26 6.47 12.28 -9.56
N MET A 27 7.37 11.33 -9.68
CA MET A 27 7.70 10.73 -10.97
C MET A 27 6.50 9.99 -11.55
N ALA A 28 6.18 10.24 -12.81
CA ALA A 28 5.16 9.53 -13.56
C ALA A 28 5.79 8.31 -14.24
N LEU A 29 5.31 7.13 -13.91
CA LEU A 29 5.84 5.85 -14.38
C LEU A 29 4.95 5.27 -15.48
N THR A 30 5.59 4.68 -16.48
CA THR A 30 4.93 3.94 -17.56
C THR A 30 5.45 2.50 -17.69
N ASP A 31 6.68 2.24 -17.25
CA ASP A 31 7.29 0.92 -17.29
C ASP A 31 6.80 0.03 -16.14
N ARG A 32 6.29 -1.17 -16.47
CA ARG A 32 5.73 -2.10 -15.48
C ARG A 32 6.79 -2.67 -14.53
N THR A 33 8.03 -2.82 -14.99
CA THR A 33 9.14 -3.31 -14.16
C THR A 33 9.44 -2.30 -13.06
N LEU A 34 9.51 -1.01 -13.41
CA LEU A 34 9.71 0.08 -12.46
C LEU A 34 8.51 0.31 -11.53
N ILE A 35 7.29 0.04 -11.99
CA ILE A 35 6.11 0.03 -11.11
C ILE A 35 6.24 -1.09 -10.05
N ASN A 36 6.60 -2.32 -10.47
CA ASN A 36 6.76 -3.45 -9.55
C ASN A 36 7.91 -3.23 -8.55
N THR A 37 9.08 -2.80 -9.05
CA THR A 37 9.91 -1.72 -8.50
C THR A 37 9.44 -1.06 -7.19
N ILE A 38 8.70 0.02 -7.40
CA ILE A 38 8.15 0.89 -6.38
C ILE A 38 7.18 0.15 -5.45
N LEU A 39 6.36 -0.76 -5.97
CA LEU A 39 5.43 -1.54 -5.15
C LEU A 39 6.18 -2.38 -4.11
N HIS A 40 7.22 -3.12 -4.53
CA HIS A 40 8.07 -3.89 -3.65
C HIS A 40 8.78 -2.99 -2.63
N GLU A 41 9.41 -1.89 -3.05
CA GLU A 41 10.11 -1.02 -2.10
C GLU A 41 9.15 -0.35 -1.09
N CYS A 42 7.96 0.05 -1.52
CA CYS A 42 6.97 0.66 -0.64
C CYS A 42 6.35 -0.36 0.32
N HIS A 43 6.23 -1.62 -0.09
CA HIS A 43 5.61 -2.69 0.67
C HIS A 43 6.60 -3.48 1.53
N ASP A 44 7.73 -3.94 0.99
CA ASP A 44 8.60 -4.95 1.62
C ASP A 44 9.80 -4.36 2.37
N SER A 45 10.01 -3.04 2.31
CA SER A 45 11.11 -2.37 3.01
C SER A 45 11.07 -2.65 4.52
N VAL A 46 12.19 -3.15 5.07
CA VAL A 46 12.39 -3.55 6.47
C VAL A 46 12.01 -2.46 7.49
N ALA A 47 12.01 -1.19 7.08
CA ALA A 47 11.61 -0.05 7.91
C ALA A 47 10.08 0.08 8.15
N ALA A 48 9.26 -0.84 7.65
CA ALA A 48 7.82 -0.64 7.51
C ALA A 48 6.92 -1.15 8.66
N GLY A 49 7.42 -1.95 9.60
CA GLY A 49 6.59 -2.52 10.67
C GLY A 49 5.41 -3.34 10.12
N GLN A 50 4.35 -3.57 10.90
CA GLN A 50 3.13 -4.26 10.44
C GLN A 50 2.52 -3.51 9.23
N LEU A 51 2.51 -4.18 8.08
CA LEU A 51 2.25 -3.61 6.75
C LEU A 51 0.75 -3.53 6.45
N SER A 52 0.13 -2.38 6.72
CA SER A 52 -1.21 -2.10 6.21
C SER A 52 -1.15 -1.55 4.78
N GLU A 53 -2.12 -1.94 3.94
CA GLU A 53 -2.33 -1.40 2.58
C GLU A 53 -2.29 0.14 2.57
N ASP A 54 -2.89 0.77 3.59
CA ASP A 54 -2.89 2.22 3.78
C ASP A 54 -1.48 2.84 3.81
N ARG A 55 -0.51 2.16 4.45
CA ARG A 55 0.88 2.65 4.52
C ARG A 55 1.55 2.56 3.15
N THR A 56 1.29 1.49 2.41
CA THR A 56 1.82 1.34 1.04
C THR A 56 1.22 2.41 0.13
N LEU A 57 -0.08 2.69 0.24
CA LEU A 57 -0.76 3.77 -0.47
C LEU A 57 -0.12 5.13 -0.17
N ASP A 58 0.11 5.45 1.10
CA ASP A 58 0.72 6.72 1.51
C ASP A 58 2.16 6.86 0.98
N ARG A 59 2.94 5.79 1.01
CA ARG A 59 4.30 5.79 0.45
C ARG A 59 4.30 6.02 -1.05
N VAL A 60 3.53 5.24 -1.80
CA VAL A 60 3.43 5.37 -3.26
C VAL A 60 2.99 6.78 -3.65
N LYS A 61 1.98 7.34 -2.96
CA LYS A 61 1.49 8.70 -3.17
C LYS A 61 2.59 9.78 -3.08
N THR A 62 3.63 9.54 -2.29
CA THR A 62 4.74 10.49 -2.08
C THR A 62 5.90 10.31 -3.04
N CYS A 63 6.04 9.17 -3.70
CA CYS A 63 7.21 8.88 -4.54
C CYS A 63 6.88 8.77 -6.04
N SER A 64 5.70 8.30 -6.44
CA SER A 64 5.41 7.99 -7.84
C SER A 64 3.92 8.04 -8.18
N TRP A 65 3.63 8.14 -9.47
CA TRP A 65 2.27 8.12 -10.01
C TRP A 65 2.22 7.30 -11.30
N TRP A 66 1.13 6.57 -11.50
CA TRP A 66 0.77 5.96 -12.79
C TRP A 66 -0.75 5.81 -12.89
N PRO A 67 -1.31 5.57 -14.08
CA PRO A 67 -2.74 5.28 -14.21
C PRO A 67 -3.14 4.08 -13.34
N ASN A 68 -4.20 4.24 -12.55
CA ASN A 68 -4.72 3.21 -11.65
C ASN A 68 -3.78 2.77 -10.50
N TRP A 69 -2.78 3.58 -10.12
CA TRP A 69 -1.82 3.22 -9.08
C TRP A 69 -2.42 2.73 -7.75
N LYS A 70 -3.54 3.29 -7.32
CA LYS A 70 -4.24 2.84 -6.10
C LYS A 70 -4.75 1.40 -6.21
N LYS A 71 -5.28 1.03 -7.38
CA LYS A 71 -5.78 -0.32 -7.64
C LYS A 71 -4.62 -1.31 -7.66
N ASP A 72 -3.53 -0.95 -8.32
CA ASP A 72 -2.34 -1.78 -8.40
C ASP A 72 -1.71 -1.99 -7.01
N VAL A 73 -1.70 -0.98 -6.14
CA VAL A 73 -1.27 -1.12 -4.74
C VAL A 73 -2.16 -2.10 -3.98
N ALA A 74 -3.48 -1.94 -4.06
CA ALA A 74 -4.43 -2.83 -3.39
C ALA A 74 -4.26 -4.29 -3.84
N GLU A 75 -4.13 -4.52 -5.15
CA GLU A 75 -3.91 -5.84 -5.74
C GLU A 75 -2.57 -6.45 -5.30
N TYR A 76 -1.50 -5.65 -5.24
CA TYR A 76 -0.19 -6.08 -4.75
C TYR A 76 -0.26 -6.51 -3.28
N CYS A 77 -0.87 -5.69 -2.42
CA CYS A 77 -1.05 -6.01 -1.00
C CYS A 77 -1.90 -7.27 -0.78
N GLN A 78 -2.99 -7.42 -1.54
CA GLN A 78 -3.88 -8.59 -1.44
C GLN A 78 -3.20 -9.89 -1.89
N THR A 79 -2.29 -9.83 -2.86
CA THR A 79 -1.57 -11.01 -3.38
C THR A 79 -0.27 -11.30 -2.63
N CYS A 80 0.12 -10.45 -1.68
CA CYS A 80 1.31 -10.68 -0.87
C CYS A 80 1.13 -11.86 0.09
N GLU A 81 1.88 -12.95 -0.14
CA GLU A 81 1.85 -14.14 0.72
C GLU A 81 2.15 -13.84 2.19
N ARG A 82 3.06 -12.88 2.46
CA ARG A 82 3.42 -12.51 3.84
C ARG A 82 2.23 -11.90 4.56
N CYS A 83 1.55 -10.95 3.92
CA CYS A 83 0.33 -10.33 4.47
C CYS A 83 -0.79 -11.36 4.65
N GLN A 84 -0.95 -12.30 3.71
CA GLN A 84 -1.93 -13.38 3.82
C GLN A 84 -1.62 -14.32 5.01
N LYS A 85 -0.36 -14.69 5.22
CA LYS A 85 0.08 -15.53 6.35
C LYS A 85 -0.08 -14.82 7.70
N GLU A 86 0.21 -13.52 7.78
CA GLU A 86 0.04 -12.73 9.01
C GLU A 86 -1.45 -12.50 9.36
N ASN A 87 -2.31 -12.24 8.36
CA ASN A 87 -3.75 -12.10 8.59
C ASN A 87 -4.43 -13.41 9.00
N THR A 88 -4.04 -14.55 8.41
CA THR A 88 -4.60 -15.87 8.77
C THR A 88 -4.20 -16.30 10.17
N ALA A 89 -3.02 -15.90 10.66
CA ALA A 89 -2.60 -16.12 12.05
C ALA A 89 -3.41 -15.32 13.09
N THR A 90 -4.14 -14.28 12.66
CA THR A 90 -5.00 -13.46 13.53
C THR A 90 -6.42 -14.05 13.67
N GLY A 91 -6.73 -15.13 12.94
CA GLY A 91 -7.90 -15.98 13.19
C GLY A 91 -7.74 -16.89 14.41
N LYS A 92 -6.99 -16.49 15.44
CA LYS A 92 -7.11 -17.15 16.75
C LYS A 92 -8.52 -16.87 17.24
N GLU A 93 -9.30 -17.92 17.38
CA GLU A 93 -10.53 -17.94 18.15
C GLU A 93 -10.34 -17.03 19.37
N PHE A 94 -11.22 -16.05 19.53
CA PHE A 94 -11.31 -15.26 20.76
C PHE A 94 -11.23 -16.26 21.91
N GLY A 95 -10.11 -16.23 22.64
CA GLY A 95 -9.91 -17.11 23.77
C GLY A 95 -11.15 -16.98 24.65
N MET A 96 -11.88 -18.09 24.81
CA MET A 96 -13.05 -18.13 25.68
C MET A 96 -12.61 -17.52 27.01
N MET A 97 -13.26 -16.41 27.40
CA MET A 97 -13.17 -15.91 28.76
C MET A 97 -13.72 -17.02 29.65
N ILE A 98 -12.83 -17.87 30.17
CA ILE A 98 -13.20 -18.76 31.26
C ILE A 98 -13.43 -17.84 32.45
N GLN A 99 -14.70 -17.71 32.86
CA GLN A 99 -15.02 -17.07 34.13
C GLN A 99 -14.33 -17.88 35.24
N ILE A 100 -13.47 -17.23 36.00
CA ILE A 100 -12.91 -17.81 37.22
C ILE A 100 -14.09 -17.94 38.19
N GLN A 101 -14.47 -19.16 38.55
CA GLN A 101 -15.41 -19.37 39.65
C GLN A 101 -14.69 -19.08 40.97
N GLU A 102 -15.28 -18.18 41.74
CA GLU A 102 -14.83 -17.81 43.08
C GLU A 102 -14.96 -19.03 44.00
N PRO A 103 -13.93 -19.39 44.79
CA PRO A 103 -14.01 -20.56 45.65
C PRO A 103 -15.07 -20.36 46.73
N GLU A 104 -15.93 -21.36 46.94
CA GLU A 104 -16.85 -21.36 48.07
C GLU A 104 -16.05 -21.26 49.38
N SER A 105 -16.38 -20.24 50.17
CA SER A 105 -15.82 -20.04 51.50
C SER A 105 -16.24 -21.21 52.40
N LEU A 106 -15.25 -21.91 52.97
CA LEU A 106 -15.43 -22.84 54.08
C LEU A 106 -16.10 -22.16 55.29
#